data_AF-A0A855VTB9-F1
#
_entry.id   AF-A0A855VTB9-F1
#
_cell.length_a   1.000
_cell.length_b   1.000
_cell.length_c   1.000
_cell.angle_alpha   90.00
_cell.angle_beta   90.00
_cell.angle_gamma   90.00
#
_symmetry.space_group_name_H-M   'P 1'
#
loop_
_entity.id
_entity.type
_entity.pdbx_description
1 polymer ?
#
loop_
_entity_poly.entity_id
_entity_poly.type
_entity_poly.pdbx_seq_one_letter_code
_entity_poly.pdbx_strand_id
1 'polypeptide(L)'
;MARRSKKSEPETLRKQLLALIANFEHKLLENSLREQVLTLVPANHLLRDLGSSLLNEENCNSARDRILAYLLKYPKTIIHGDELMVVAGISEYARRIRELRVQFGWSVLSGTTVKEMIEQEEITIEELQITSTKCLKTDVYALMATDQDREAALRWNEANVLRRSKISTKDKILSYLRKNVGRPVTGEELRYLANDSKEWARRTRELRTEDGWPIATKNSGRPELEVGAYLLEEDRQAEVHDRKIPDPVRASVLERDNHSCRNCHWSHSKKTANDPRTFLELNHIEHHAHGGENTLTNLITLCNVCHDEVHRKKIPIEELIKLLQ
;
A
#
# COMPACT_ATOMS: atom_id res chain seq x y z
N MET A 1 5.79 -34.18 -6.76
CA MET A 1 6.08 -32.96 -5.96
C MET A 1 7.09 -32.11 -6.70
N ALA A 2 6.99 -30.78 -6.65
CA ALA A 2 7.99 -29.90 -7.27
C ALA A 2 9.35 -30.02 -6.53
N ARG A 3 10.46 -30.06 -7.29
CA ARG A 3 11.83 -30.09 -6.75
C ARG A 3 12.08 -28.84 -5.91
N ARG A 4 12.54 -29.02 -4.67
CA ARG A 4 13.06 -27.93 -3.82
C ARG A 4 14.52 -27.66 -4.17
N SER A 5 14.94 -26.39 -4.15
CA SER A 5 16.34 -26.08 -4.37
C SER A 5 17.21 -26.58 -3.22
N LYS A 6 18.43 -27.00 -3.53
CA LYS A 6 19.39 -27.52 -2.54
C LYS A 6 20.38 -26.42 -2.17
N LYS A 7 20.55 -26.14 -0.88
CA LYS A 7 21.60 -25.25 -0.37
C LYS A 7 22.96 -25.87 -0.70
N SER A 8 23.79 -25.14 -1.42
CA SER A 8 25.16 -25.48 -1.82
C SER A 8 25.92 -24.19 -2.06
N GLU A 9 27.25 -24.25 -2.02
CA GLU A 9 28.10 -23.09 -2.32
C GLU A 9 27.84 -22.59 -3.76
N PRO A 10 27.53 -21.29 -3.96
CA PRO A 10 27.20 -20.72 -5.27
C PRO A 10 28.26 -21.02 -6.33
N GLU A 11 29.54 -20.95 -5.96
CA GLU A 11 30.65 -21.17 -6.89
C GLU A 11 30.72 -22.63 -7.38
N THR A 12 30.31 -23.58 -6.54
CA THR A 12 30.22 -25.00 -6.95
C THR A 12 29.10 -25.21 -7.96
N LEU A 13 27.93 -24.61 -7.70
CA LEU A 13 26.78 -24.67 -8.61
C LEU A 13 27.08 -24.00 -9.96
N ARG A 14 27.77 -22.86 -9.94
CA ARG A 14 28.24 -22.15 -11.15
C ARG A 14 29.14 -23.04 -12.01
N LYS A 15 30.14 -23.69 -11.42
CA LYS A 15 31.05 -24.61 -12.14
C LYS A 15 30.31 -25.78 -12.78
N GLN A 16 29.37 -26.40 -12.06
CA GLN A 16 28.56 -27.50 -12.59
C GLN A 16 27.64 -27.03 -13.74
N LEU A 17 27.02 -25.86 -13.60
CA LEU A 17 26.19 -25.28 -14.65
C LEU A 17 26.99 -25.01 -15.92
N LEU A 18 28.18 -24.41 -15.81
CA LEU A 18 29.05 -24.16 -16.95
C LEU A 18 29.43 -25.44 -17.69
N ALA A 19 29.74 -26.52 -16.96
CA ALA A 19 30.06 -27.81 -17.59
C ALA A 19 28.88 -28.34 -18.41
N LEU A 20 27.64 -28.24 -17.92
CA LEU A 20 26.46 -28.67 -18.66
C LEU A 20 26.19 -27.81 -19.90
N ILE A 21 26.35 -26.50 -19.78
CA ILE A 21 26.13 -25.58 -20.89
C ILE A 21 27.20 -25.76 -21.98
N ALA A 22 28.47 -25.91 -21.60
CA ALA A 22 29.55 -26.18 -22.56
C ALA A 22 29.31 -27.49 -23.32
N ASN A 23 28.91 -28.56 -22.62
CA ASN A 23 28.63 -29.85 -23.25
C ASN A 23 27.37 -29.84 -24.15
N PHE A 24 26.51 -28.83 -24.02
CA PHE A 24 25.28 -28.72 -24.81
C PHE A 24 25.55 -28.41 -26.29
N GLU A 25 26.71 -27.84 -26.63
CA GLU A 25 27.12 -27.60 -28.02
C GLU A 25 27.04 -28.88 -28.87
N HIS A 26 27.51 -30.01 -28.34
CA HIS A 26 27.46 -31.30 -29.03
C HIS A 26 26.02 -31.80 -29.22
N LYS A 27 25.10 -31.46 -28.32
CA LYS A 27 23.69 -31.86 -28.39
C LYS A 27 22.90 -31.09 -29.45
N LEU A 28 23.34 -29.89 -29.83
CA LEU A 28 22.73 -29.12 -30.91
C LEU A 28 22.90 -29.80 -32.28
N LEU A 29 23.90 -30.68 -32.44
CA LEU A 29 24.15 -31.43 -33.66
C LEU A 29 23.24 -32.66 -33.81
N GLU A 30 22.52 -33.06 -32.77
CA GLU A 30 21.60 -34.20 -32.78
C GLU A 30 20.21 -33.81 -33.33
N ASN A 31 19.54 -34.71 -34.07
CA ASN A 31 18.23 -34.44 -34.69
C ASN A 31 17.02 -34.60 -33.72
N SER A 32 17.25 -34.83 -32.42
CA SER A 32 16.17 -35.11 -31.46
C SER A 32 15.89 -33.91 -30.55
N LEU A 33 14.82 -33.17 -30.86
CA LEU A 33 14.34 -32.05 -30.04
C LEU A 33 14.08 -32.46 -28.58
N ARG A 34 13.52 -33.66 -28.35
CA ARG A 34 13.21 -34.12 -27.00
C ARG A 34 14.47 -34.30 -26.16
N GLU A 35 15.52 -34.91 -26.73
CA GLU A 35 16.78 -35.14 -26.01
C GLU A 35 17.53 -33.83 -25.73
N GLN A 36 17.46 -32.88 -26.66
CA GLN A 36 17.97 -31.53 -26.44
C GLN A 36 17.28 -30.86 -25.24
N VAL A 37 15.95 -30.90 -25.20
CA VAL A 37 15.18 -30.33 -24.07
C VAL A 37 15.51 -31.05 -22.76
N LEU A 38 15.56 -32.38 -22.75
CA LEU A 38 15.87 -33.17 -21.55
C LEU A 38 17.28 -32.87 -21.01
N THR A 39 18.25 -32.59 -21.89
CA THR A 39 19.62 -32.22 -21.49
C THR A 39 19.68 -30.84 -20.81
N LEU A 40 18.75 -29.93 -21.11
CA LEU A 40 18.66 -28.62 -20.44
C LEU A 40 18.00 -28.70 -19.05
N VAL A 41 17.28 -29.77 -18.73
CA VAL A 41 16.58 -29.90 -17.43
C VAL A 41 17.55 -29.83 -16.24
N PRO A 42 18.68 -30.57 -16.21
CA PRO A 42 19.67 -30.43 -15.14
C PRO A 42 20.31 -29.03 -15.08
N ALA A 43 20.56 -28.38 -16.22
CA ALA A 43 21.09 -27.02 -16.25
C ALA A 43 20.10 -26.02 -15.63
N ASN A 44 18.81 -26.13 -15.97
CA ASN A 44 17.75 -25.33 -15.37
C ASN A 44 17.65 -25.58 -13.84
N HIS A 45 17.79 -26.83 -13.39
CA HIS A 45 17.83 -27.14 -11.96
C HIS A 45 19.01 -26.46 -11.25
N LEU A 46 20.20 -26.49 -11.83
CA LEU A 46 21.38 -25.83 -11.26
C LEU A 46 21.27 -24.31 -11.26
N LEU A 47 20.69 -23.71 -12.30
CA LEU A 47 20.45 -22.27 -12.35
C LEU A 47 19.50 -21.83 -11.22
N ARG A 48 18.42 -22.59 -10.99
CA ARG A 48 17.48 -22.34 -9.90
C ARG A 48 18.12 -22.53 -8.53
N ASP A 49 18.97 -23.54 -8.37
CA ASP A 49 19.74 -23.75 -7.13
C ASP A 49 20.71 -22.59 -6.89
N LEU A 50 21.42 -22.15 -7.94
CA LEU A 50 22.36 -21.05 -7.89
C LEU A 50 21.69 -19.76 -7.41
N GLY A 51 20.60 -19.34 -8.06
CA GLY A 51 19.86 -18.14 -7.63
C GLY A 51 19.39 -18.23 -6.17
N SER A 52 18.86 -19.39 -5.78
CA SER A 52 18.39 -19.60 -4.40
C SER A 52 19.50 -19.67 -3.34
N SER A 53 20.74 -19.95 -3.76
CA SER A 53 21.92 -20.00 -2.89
C SER A 53 22.55 -18.64 -2.63
N LEU A 54 22.09 -17.58 -3.29
CA LEU A 54 22.60 -16.22 -3.08
C LEU A 54 22.19 -15.63 -1.73
N LEU A 55 21.15 -16.18 -1.09
CA LEU A 55 20.71 -15.80 0.25
C LEU A 55 21.04 -16.90 1.26
N ASN A 56 22.18 -16.74 1.95
CA ASN A 56 22.73 -17.72 2.90
C ASN A 56 22.32 -17.51 4.37
N GLU A 57 21.19 -16.85 4.61
CA GLU A 57 20.71 -16.59 5.97
C GLU A 57 20.00 -17.83 6.56
N GLU A 58 20.11 -18.02 7.88
CA GLU A 58 19.60 -19.19 8.61
C GLU A 58 18.08 -19.41 8.42
N ASN A 59 17.33 -18.33 8.17
CA ASN A 59 15.87 -18.35 8.04
C ASN A 59 15.35 -18.44 6.58
N CYS A 60 16.24 -18.56 5.59
CA CYS A 60 15.88 -18.61 4.17
C CYS A 60 15.61 -20.04 3.65
N ASN A 61 14.72 -20.77 4.32
CA ASN A 61 14.50 -22.20 4.08
C ASN A 61 13.43 -22.51 3.04
N SER A 62 12.56 -21.55 2.72
CA SER A 62 11.57 -21.68 1.64
C SER A 62 11.70 -20.57 0.60
N ALA A 63 11.10 -20.79 -0.58
CA ALA A 63 11.01 -19.78 -1.62
C ALA A 63 10.34 -18.48 -1.13
N ARG A 64 9.33 -18.62 -0.25
CA ARG A 64 8.64 -17.46 0.35
C ARG A 64 9.58 -16.70 1.29
N ASP A 65 10.31 -17.41 2.14
CA ASP A 65 11.21 -16.78 3.11
C ASP A 65 12.37 -16.06 2.40
N ARG A 66 12.89 -16.64 1.31
CA ARG A 66 13.88 -15.99 0.44
C ARG A 66 13.35 -14.71 -0.21
N ILE A 67 12.13 -14.76 -0.76
CA ILE A 67 11.48 -13.56 -1.32
C ILE A 67 11.33 -12.49 -0.24
N LEU A 68 10.84 -12.86 0.95
CA LEU A 68 10.65 -11.91 2.04
C LEU A 68 11.97 -11.29 2.51
N ALA A 69 13.01 -12.11 2.75
CA ALA A 69 14.33 -11.63 3.15
C ALA A 69 14.91 -10.65 2.11
N TYR A 70 14.73 -10.96 0.83
CA TYR A 70 15.16 -10.07 -0.25
C TYR A 70 14.41 -8.73 -0.25
N LEU A 71 13.07 -8.76 -0.13
CA LEU A 71 12.24 -7.56 -0.05
C LEU A 71 12.58 -6.70 1.19
N LEU A 72 12.87 -7.32 2.34
CA LEU A 72 13.26 -6.64 3.57
C LEU A 72 14.63 -5.97 3.46
N LYS A 73 15.53 -6.51 2.64
CA LYS A 73 16.86 -5.94 2.38
C LYS A 73 16.78 -4.70 1.48
N TYR A 74 15.75 -4.61 0.64
CA TYR A 74 15.54 -3.53 -0.32
C TYR A 74 14.13 -2.93 -0.19
N PRO A 75 13.79 -2.34 0.97
CA PRO A 75 12.49 -1.71 1.16
C PRO A 75 12.33 -0.52 0.20
N LYS A 76 11.09 -0.23 -0.22
CA LYS A 76 10.72 0.86 -1.13
C LYS A 76 11.45 0.83 -2.49
N THR A 77 12.07 -0.30 -2.81
CA THR A 77 12.74 -0.55 -4.09
C THR A 77 11.83 -1.34 -5.01
N ILE A 78 11.79 -0.95 -6.29
CA ILE A 78 11.07 -1.67 -7.32
C ILE A 78 11.84 -2.94 -7.70
N ILE A 79 11.20 -4.10 -7.48
CA ILE A 79 11.78 -5.41 -7.76
C ILE A 79 10.95 -6.12 -8.83
N HIS A 80 11.63 -6.66 -9.85
CA HIS A 80 10.98 -7.34 -10.97
C HIS A 80 10.66 -8.81 -10.65
N GLY A 81 9.65 -9.37 -11.29
CA GLY A 81 9.23 -10.76 -11.09
C GLY A 81 10.32 -11.77 -11.44
N ASP A 82 11.09 -11.51 -12.50
CA ASP A 82 12.24 -12.37 -12.86
C ASP A 82 13.34 -12.38 -11.80
N GLU A 83 13.56 -11.25 -11.13
CA GLU A 83 14.50 -11.14 -10.03
C GLU A 83 14.01 -11.99 -8.85
N LEU A 84 12.72 -11.90 -8.51
CA LEU A 84 12.11 -12.77 -7.50
C LEU A 84 12.13 -14.24 -7.90
N MET A 85 11.98 -14.57 -9.19
CA MET A 85 12.07 -15.94 -9.69
C MET A 85 13.46 -16.53 -9.42
N VAL A 86 14.52 -15.76 -9.69
CA VAL A 86 15.92 -16.13 -9.42
C VAL A 86 16.14 -16.34 -7.93
N VAL A 87 15.76 -15.36 -7.10
CA VAL A 87 15.92 -15.40 -5.64
C VAL A 87 15.14 -16.56 -5.02
N ALA A 88 13.89 -16.78 -5.46
CA ALA A 88 13.04 -17.82 -4.94
C ALA A 88 13.46 -19.22 -5.42
N GLY A 89 14.15 -19.30 -6.57
CA GLY A 89 14.47 -20.54 -7.26
C GLY A 89 13.22 -21.27 -7.79
N ILE A 90 12.13 -20.54 -8.05
CA ILE A 90 10.85 -21.08 -8.55
C ILE A 90 10.18 -20.06 -9.49
N SER A 91 9.45 -20.53 -10.49
CA SER A 91 8.62 -19.68 -11.36
C SER A 91 7.37 -19.15 -10.65
N GLU A 92 6.85 -19.88 -9.67
CA GLU A 92 5.62 -19.54 -8.91
C GLU A 92 5.84 -18.48 -7.82
N TYR A 93 6.70 -17.48 -8.08
CA TYR A 93 7.00 -16.40 -7.12
C TYR A 93 5.76 -15.54 -6.84
N ALA A 94 4.91 -15.27 -7.84
CA ALA A 94 3.72 -14.44 -7.69
C ALA A 94 2.75 -15.01 -6.65
N ARG A 95 2.66 -16.36 -6.55
CA ARG A 95 1.90 -17.03 -5.51
C ARG A 95 2.48 -16.79 -4.11
N ARG A 96 3.81 -16.79 -3.97
CA ARG A 96 4.48 -16.51 -2.68
C ARG A 96 4.27 -15.06 -2.26
N ILE A 97 4.33 -14.11 -3.20
CA ILE A 97 3.99 -12.70 -2.95
C ILE A 97 2.55 -12.58 -2.45
N ARG A 98 1.60 -13.26 -3.10
CA ARG A 98 0.20 -13.25 -2.64
C ARG A 98 0.06 -13.76 -1.21
N GLU A 99 0.76 -14.85 -0.86
CA GLU A 99 0.77 -15.36 0.52
C GLU A 99 1.36 -14.35 1.50
N LEU A 100 2.51 -13.73 1.16
CA LEU A 100 3.14 -12.71 2.00
C LEU A 100 2.18 -11.57 2.32
N ARG A 101 1.41 -11.10 1.33
CA ARG A 101 0.41 -10.04 1.51
C ARG A 101 -0.79 -10.49 2.33
N VAL A 102 -1.39 -11.61 1.92
CA VAL A 102 -2.70 -12.05 2.41
C VAL A 102 -2.61 -12.76 3.76
N GLN A 103 -1.67 -13.70 3.87
CA GLN A 103 -1.58 -14.59 5.03
C GLN A 103 -0.62 -14.06 6.09
N PHE A 104 0.41 -13.32 5.66
CA PHE A 104 1.46 -12.83 6.54
C PHE A 104 1.44 -11.32 6.73
N GLY A 105 0.60 -10.57 6.00
CA GLY A 105 0.39 -9.14 6.21
C GLY A 105 1.56 -8.23 5.85
N TRP A 106 2.42 -8.67 4.93
CA TRP A 106 3.49 -7.81 4.42
C TRP A 106 2.92 -6.80 3.42
N SER A 107 3.24 -5.51 3.62
CA SER A 107 2.79 -4.40 2.77
C SER A 107 3.54 -4.38 1.43
N VAL A 108 3.24 -5.34 0.56
CA VAL A 108 3.86 -5.46 -0.76
C VAL A 108 2.88 -4.94 -1.82
N LEU A 109 3.20 -3.82 -2.47
CA LEU A 109 2.38 -3.29 -3.56
C LEU A 109 2.85 -3.86 -4.90
N SER A 110 1.91 -4.16 -5.79
CA SER A 110 2.20 -4.42 -7.20
C SER A 110 2.39 -3.11 -7.96
N GLY A 111 3.16 -3.15 -9.06
CA GLY A 111 3.35 -2.00 -9.94
C GLY A 111 2.03 -1.46 -10.49
N THR A 112 1.05 -2.32 -10.74
CA THR A 112 -0.31 -1.87 -11.13
C THR A 112 -0.99 -1.04 -10.05
N THR A 113 -0.96 -1.49 -8.79
CA THR A 113 -1.55 -0.73 -7.67
C THR A 113 -0.85 0.61 -7.52
N VAL A 114 0.49 0.60 -7.56
CA VAL A 114 1.30 1.83 -7.49
C VAL A 114 0.92 2.79 -8.61
N LYS A 115 0.79 2.31 -9.84
CA LYS A 115 0.42 3.14 -10.99
C LYS A 115 -0.97 3.76 -10.81
N GLU A 116 -1.95 2.96 -10.38
CA GLU A 116 -3.32 3.41 -10.11
C GLU A 116 -3.37 4.46 -8.99
N MET A 117 -2.48 4.37 -8.00
CA MET A 117 -2.32 5.38 -6.94
C MET A 117 -1.71 6.69 -7.45
N ILE A 118 -0.66 6.62 -8.28
CA ILE A 118 -0.05 7.79 -8.90
C ILE A 118 -1.07 8.52 -9.79
N GLU A 119 -1.89 7.77 -10.54
CA GLU A 119 -2.98 8.33 -11.37
C GLU A 119 -4.04 9.09 -10.54
N GLN A 120 -4.11 8.86 -9.23
CA GLN A 120 -5.01 9.56 -8.31
C GLN A 120 -4.27 10.51 -7.36
N GLU A 121 -2.99 10.81 -7.63
CA GLU A 121 -2.15 11.69 -6.81
C GLU A 121 -2.01 11.24 -5.35
N GLU A 122 -2.22 9.94 -5.08
CA GLU A 122 -2.11 9.37 -3.72
C GLU A 122 -0.64 9.08 -3.34
N ILE A 123 0.23 8.92 -4.34
CA ILE A 123 1.69 8.70 -4.18
C ILE A 123 2.42 9.51 -5.24
N THR A 124 3.57 10.08 -4.92
CA THR A 124 4.46 10.72 -5.90
C THR A 124 5.56 9.77 -6.41
N ILE A 125 6.08 10.05 -7.60
CA ILE A 125 7.14 9.26 -8.25
C ILE A 125 8.42 9.26 -7.39
N GLU A 126 8.69 10.37 -6.70
CA GLU A 126 9.85 10.58 -5.85
C GLU A 126 9.82 9.69 -4.59
N GLU A 127 8.64 9.47 -4.00
CA GLU A 127 8.46 8.62 -2.82
C GLU A 127 8.84 7.15 -3.07
N LEU A 128 8.84 6.73 -4.33
CA LEU A 128 9.11 5.35 -4.78
C LEU A 128 10.46 5.20 -5.49
N GLN A 129 11.26 6.27 -5.57
CA GLN A 129 12.57 6.28 -6.23
C GLN A 129 12.51 5.76 -7.69
N ILE A 130 11.38 5.93 -8.36
CA ILE A 130 11.20 5.50 -9.76
C ILE A 130 11.43 6.65 -10.72
N THR A 131 12.01 6.37 -11.90
CA THR A 131 12.24 7.40 -12.92
C THR A 131 11.06 7.53 -13.90
N SER A 132 10.22 6.49 -14.03
CA SER A 132 9.10 6.48 -14.97
C SER A 132 8.03 5.48 -14.55
N THR A 133 6.76 5.83 -14.77
CA THR A 133 5.62 4.92 -14.55
C THR A 133 5.52 3.80 -15.59
N LYS A 134 6.29 3.86 -16.69
CA LYS A 134 6.28 2.82 -17.75
C LYS A 134 6.80 1.46 -17.26
N CYS A 135 7.63 1.44 -16.22
CA CYS A 135 8.13 0.19 -15.63
C CYS A 135 7.14 -0.45 -14.65
N LEU A 136 6.05 0.23 -14.28
CA LEU A 136 5.08 -0.25 -13.31
C LEU A 136 4.08 -1.22 -13.95
N LYS A 137 4.42 -2.51 -13.90
CA LYS A 137 3.63 -3.62 -14.44
C LYS A 137 3.11 -4.54 -13.33
N THR A 138 2.32 -5.55 -13.69
CA THR A 138 1.72 -6.52 -12.75
C THR A 138 2.74 -7.42 -12.06
N ASP A 139 3.89 -7.64 -12.70
CA ASP A 139 5.00 -8.49 -12.27
C ASP A 139 6.09 -7.71 -11.54
N VAL A 140 5.78 -6.50 -11.10
CA VAL A 140 6.69 -5.63 -10.37
C VAL A 140 6.14 -5.44 -8.95
N TYR A 141 7.03 -5.44 -7.96
CA TYR A 141 6.65 -5.39 -6.54
C TYR A 141 7.54 -4.43 -5.76
N ALA A 142 6.97 -3.81 -4.72
CA ALA A 142 7.70 -2.99 -3.76
C ALA A 142 7.19 -3.25 -2.34
N LEU A 143 8.10 -3.47 -1.39
CA LEU A 143 7.75 -3.57 0.03
C LEU A 143 7.73 -2.17 0.64
N MET A 144 6.57 -1.75 1.15
CA MET A 144 6.35 -0.39 1.65
C MET A 144 6.64 -0.26 3.15
N ALA A 145 6.43 -1.33 3.91
CA ALA A 145 6.67 -1.38 5.36
C ALA A 145 7.46 -2.64 5.72
N THR A 146 8.41 -2.50 6.66
CA THR A 146 9.23 -3.60 7.18
C THR A 146 8.64 -4.28 8.41
N ASP A 147 7.51 -3.79 8.90
CA ASP A 147 6.76 -4.39 10.00
C ASP A 147 5.66 -5.31 9.46
N GLN A 148 5.47 -6.42 10.17
CA GLN A 148 4.48 -7.42 9.82
C GLN A 148 3.11 -7.06 10.41
N ASP A 149 2.08 -6.99 9.56
CA ASP A 149 0.71 -6.92 10.03
C ASP A 149 0.16 -8.30 10.40
N ARG A 150 0.05 -8.56 11.71
CA ARG A 150 -0.43 -9.85 12.24
C ARG A 150 -1.93 -10.06 12.08
N GLU A 151 -2.70 -9.00 11.82
CA GLU A 151 -4.15 -9.06 11.66
C GLU A 151 -4.58 -9.17 10.20
N ALA A 152 -3.67 -9.03 9.23
CA ALA A 152 -3.98 -9.07 7.80
C ALA A 152 -4.73 -10.35 7.37
N ALA A 153 -4.40 -11.51 7.95
CA ALA A 153 -5.10 -12.76 7.66
C ALA A 153 -6.58 -12.73 8.10
N LEU A 154 -6.87 -12.09 9.23
CA LEU A 154 -8.23 -11.89 9.71
C LEU A 154 -8.97 -10.93 8.78
N ARG A 155 -8.39 -9.77 8.49
CA ARG A 155 -8.97 -8.77 7.59
C ARG A 155 -9.21 -9.30 6.19
N TRP A 156 -8.32 -10.15 5.68
CA TRP A 156 -8.53 -10.81 4.40
C TRP A 156 -9.84 -11.62 4.36
N ASN A 157 -10.21 -12.31 5.44
CA ASN A 157 -11.47 -13.06 5.48
C ASN A 157 -12.67 -12.11 5.34
N GLU A 158 -12.62 -10.97 6.01
CA GLU A 158 -13.63 -9.92 5.89
C GLU A 158 -13.70 -9.36 4.46
N ALA A 159 -12.54 -9.10 3.85
CA ALA A 159 -12.45 -8.63 2.48
C ALA A 159 -13.06 -9.62 1.49
N ASN A 160 -12.93 -10.93 1.72
CA ASN A 160 -13.54 -11.95 0.86
C ASN A 160 -15.05 -11.96 0.91
N VAL A 161 -15.59 -11.85 2.13
CA VAL A 161 -17.04 -11.78 2.32
C VAL A 161 -17.59 -10.54 1.62
N LEU A 162 -16.94 -9.39 1.80
CA LEU A 162 -17.35 -8.13 1.16
C LEU A 162 -17.18 -8.17 -0.36
N ARG A 163 -16.07 -8.70 -0.90
CA ARG A 163 -15.84 -8.83 -2.34
C ARG A 163 -16.98 -9.59 -3.03
N ARG A 164 -17.49 -10.65 -2.39
CA ARG A 164 -18.60 -11.50 -2.91
C ARG A 164 -20.00 -10.90 -2.74
N SER A 165 -20.14 -9.83 -1.95
CA SER A 165 -21.43 -9.16 -1.78
C SER A 165 -21.88 -8.45 -3.06
N LYS A 166 -23.19 -8.19 -3.16
CA LYS A 166 -23.83 -7.56 -4.34
C LYS A 166 -23.88 -6.02 -4.29
N ILE A 167 -23.24 -5.39 -3.31
CA ILE A 167 -23.20 -3.93 -3.17
C ILE A 167 -22.16 -3.31 -4.12
N SER A 168 -22.17 -1.98 -4.27
CA SER A 168 -21.24 -1.27 -5.15
C SER A 168 -19.78 -1.38 -4.67
N THR A 169 -18.81 -1.15 -5.57
CA THR A 169 -17.38 -1.10 -5.19
C THR A 169 -17.11 -0.06 -4.10
N LYS A 170 -17.74 1.11 -4.20
CA LYS A 170 -17.60 2.18 -3.20
C LYS A 170 -18.12 1.72 -1.83
N ASP A 171 -19.28 1.07 -1.80
CA ASP A 171 -19.86 0.54 -0.56
C ASP A 171 -19.05 -0.61 0.04
N LYS A 172 -18.42 -1.45 -0.80
CA LYS A 172 -17.49 -2.51 -0.35
C LYS A 172 -16.27 -1.90 0.34
N ILE A 173 -15.66 -0.90 -0.29
CA ILE A 173 -14.50 -0.18 0.26
C ILE A 173 -14.88 0.49 1.59
N LEU A 174 -15.98 1.24 1.62
CA LEU A 174 -16.45 1.88 2.84
C LEU A 174 -16.75 0.86 3.94
N SER A 175 -17.49 -0.21 3.63
CA SER A 175 -17.81 -1.25 4.62
C SER A 175 -16.56 -1.93 5.17
N TYR A 176 -15.52 -2.08 4.36
CA TYR A 176 -14.24 -2.64 4.80
C TYR A 176 -13.49 -1.69 5.72
N LEU A 177 -13.42 -0.40 5.35
CA LEU A 177 -12.80 0.65 6.17
C LEU A 177 -13.51 0.79 7.52
N ARG A 178 -14.85 0.75 7.55
CA ARG A 178 -15.65 0.81 8.79
C ARG A 178 -15.43 -0.38 9.71
N LYS A 179 -15.10 -1.55 9.19
CA LYS A 179 -14.69 -2.72 10.00
C LYS A 179 -13.28 -2.58 10.57
N ASN A 180 -12.48 -1.68 10.01
CA ASN A 180 -11.06 -1.48 10.31
C ASN A 180 -10.76 -0.05 10.78
N VAL A 181 -11.71 0.58 11.47
CA VAL A 181 -11.54 1.93 12.04
C VAL A 181 -10.31 1.95 12.96
N GLY A 182 -9.46 2.95 12.79
CA GLY A 182 -8.21 3.09 13.53
C GLY A 182 -7.11 2.12 13.12
N ARG A 183 -7.33 1.24 12.12
CA ARG A 183 -6.35 0.28 11.62
C ARG A 183 -6.03 0.55 10.15
N PRO A 184 -4.75 0.80 9.79
CA PRO A 184 -4.39 1.00 8.39
C PRO A 184 -4.64 -0.25 7.54
N VAL A 185 -5.18 -0.04 6.34
CA VAL A 185 -5.32 -1.06 5.29
C VAL A 185 -4.54 -0.64 4.05
N THR A 186 -4.12 -1.62 3.24
CA THR A 186 -3.29 -1.38 2.06
C THR A 186 -4.13 -1.12 0.80
N GLY A 187 -3.57 -0.40 -0.16
CA GLY A 187 -4.17 -0.24 -1.49
C GLY A 187 -4.44 -1.58 -2.20
N GLU A 188 -3.65 -2.63 -1.93
CA GLU A 188 -3.90 -3.99 -2.44
C GLU A 188 -5.18 -4.62 -1.88
N GLU A 189 -5.47 -4.40 -0.59
CA GLU A 189 -6.74 -4.85 0.01
C GLU A 189 -7.94 -4.13 -0.62
N LEU A 190 -7.83 -2.82 -0.85
CA LEU A 190 -8.89 -2.03 -1.49
C LEU A 190 -9.08 -2.42 -2.96
N ARG A 191 -8.00 -2.62 -3.69
CA ARG A 191 -8.00 -3.12 -5.07
C ARG A 191 -8.64 -4.50 -5.18
N TYR A 192 -8.36 -5.38 -4.21
CA TYR A 192 -8.98 -6.71 -4.13
C TYR A 192 -10.51 -6.63 -4.03
N LEU A 193 -11.05 -5.71 -3.21
CA LEU A 193 -12.49 -5.49 -3.05
C LEU A 193 -13.18 -5.04 -4.34
N ALA A 194 -12.46 -4.28 -5.17
CA ALA A 194 -12.92 -3.79 -6.46
C ALA A 194 -12.79 -4.81 -7.61
N ASN A 195 -12.57 -6.09 -7.29
CA ASN A 195 -12.24 -7.12 -8.28
C ASN A 195 -11.04 -6.75 -9.16
N ASP A 196 -10.01 -6.17 -8.55
CA ASP A 196 -8.76 -5.83 -9.22
C ASP A 196 -8.93 -4.77 -10.33
N SER A 197 -10.03 -4.01 -10.30
CA SER A 197 -10.32 -2.87 -11.17
C SER A 197 -9.69 -1.58 -10.65
N LYS A 198 -9.12 -0.77 -11.54
CA LYS A 198 -8.55 0.58 -11.26
C LYS A 198 -9.51 1.56 -10.57
N GLU A 199 -10.80 1.27 -10.61
CA GLU A 199 -11.84 2.08 -9.95
C GLU A 199 -11.61 2.21 -8.43
N TRP A 200 -10.93 1.26 -7.79
CA TRP A 200 -10.72 1.27 -6.34
C TRP A 200 -10.10 2.58 -5.83
N ALA A 201 -9.07 3.09 -6.51
CA ALA A 201 -8.32 4.27 -6.07
C ALA A 201 -9.21 5.50 -6.11
N ARG A 202 -9.91 5.68 -7.24
CA ARG A 202 -10.87 6.76 -7.46
C ARG A 202 -12.03 6.71 -6.46
N ARG A 203 -12.63 5.53 -6.23
CA ARG A 203 -13.74 5.37 -5.26
C ARG A 203 -13.30 5.61 -3.82
N THR A 204 -12.05 5.29 -3.48
CA THR A 204 -11.49 5.59 -2.17
C THR A 204 -11.30 7.11 -2.00
N ARG A 205 -10.80 7.79 -3.03
CA ARG A 205 -10.70 9.26 -3.05
C ARG A 205 -12.06 9.93 -2.94
N GLU A 206 -13.08 9.48 -3.69
CA GLU A 206 -14.46 9.99 -3.59
C GLU A 206 -15.02 9.91 -2.16
N LEU A 207 -14.80 8.77 -1.47
CA LEU A 207 -15.26 8.61 -0.08
C LEU A 207 -14.69 9.70 0.83
N ARG A 208 -13.44 10.09 0.59
CA ARG A 208 -12.68 11.08 1.35
C ARG A 208 -13.03 12.51 0.97
N THR A 209 -13.02 12.83 -0.33
CA THR A 209 -13.22 14.19 -0.83
C THR A 209 -14.69 14.55 -0.98
N GLU A 210 -15.52 13.68 -1.53
CA GLU A 210 -16.92 14.00 -1.87
C GLU A 210 -17.91 13.58 -0.79
N ASP A 211 -17.74 12.37 -0.25
CA ASP A 211 -18.66 11.83 0.76
C ASP A 211 -18.27 12.27 2.20
N GLY A 212 -17.07 12.81 2.40
CA GLY A 212 -16.62 13.37 3.68
C GLY A 212 -16.31 12.33 4.76
N TRP A 213 -15.87 11.14 4.38
CA TRP A 213 -15.33 10.18 5.34
C TRP A 213 -13.89 10.56 5.74
N PRO A 214 -13.53 10.50 7.04
CA PRO A 214 -12.20 10.83 7.54
C PRO A 214 -11.23 9.68 7.26
N ILE A 215 -10.99 9.45 5.97
CA ILE A 215 -9.99 8.52 5.49
C ILE A 215 -8.69 9.32 5.40
N ALA A 216 -7.65 8.89 6.08
CA ALA A 216 -6.32 9.48 6.04
C ALA A 216 -5.38 8.60 5.22
N THR A 217 -4.53 9.26 4.46
CA THR A 217 -3.35 8.71 3.78
C THR A 217 -2.15 9.58 4.16
N LYS A 218 -0.94 9.13 3.78
CA LYS A 218 0.28 9.90 3.99
C LYS A 218 0.15 11.34 3.48
N ASN A 219 -0.40 11.49 2.27
CA ASN A 219 -0.48 12.75 1.55
C ASN A 219 -1.76 13.57 1.85
N SER A 220 -2.74 13.00 2.55
CA SER A 220 -4.02 13.68 2.79
C SER A 220 -4.25 14.15 4.23
N GLY A 221 -3.39 13.77 5.18
CA GLY A 221 -3.47 14.33 6.52
C GLY A 221 -2.67 13.63 7.61
N ARG A 222 -2.05 12.48 7.33
CA ARG A 222 -1.21 11.76 8.30
C ARG A 222 0.17 11.39 7.73
N PRO A 223 1.14 12.32 7.77
CA PRO A 223 2.49 12.11 7.23
C PRO A 223 3.22 10.88 7.80
N GLU A 224 2.84 10.42 8.99
CA GLU A 224 3.36 9.23 9.66
C GLU A 224 2.88 7.91 9.06
N LEU A 225 1.83 7.91 8.23
CA LEU A 225 1.39 6.70 7.54
C LEU A 225 2.40 6.26 6.48
N GLU A 226 2.45 4.96 6.26
CA GLU A 226 3.22 4.40 5.16
C GLU A 226 2.56 4.68 3.81
N VAL A 227 3.40 4.82 2.79
CA VAL A 227 2.95 5.00 1.41
C VAL A 227 2.14 3.76 1.01
N GLY A 228 0.92 3.96 0.47
CA GLY A 228 0.01 2.85 0.15
C GLY A 228 -0.95 2.45 1.26
N ALA A 229 -0.88 3.09 2.44
CA ALA A 229 -1.79 2.85 3.55
C ALA A 229 -2.97 3.85 3.55
N TYR A 230 -4.15 3.32 3.88
CA TYR A 230 -5.41 4.05 4.04
C TYR A 230 -5.97 3.75 5.42
N LEU A 231 -6.35 4.78 6.16
CA LEU A 231 -6.83 4.67 7.53
C LEU A 231 -8.16 5.40 7.67
N LEU A 232 -9.25 4.72 8.01
CA LEU A 232 -10.45 5.40 8.49
C LEU A 232 -10.24 5.77 9.95
N GLU A 233 -10.16 7.07 10.25
CA GLU A 233 -9.82 7.53 11.59
C GLU A 233 -10.97 7.36 12.58
N GLU A 234 -12.19 7.58 12.11
CA GLU A 234 -13.43 7.42 12.88
C GLU A 234 -14.59 6.98 11.97
N ASP A 235 -15.52 6.18 12.49
CA ASP A 235 -16.76 5.81 11.77
C ASP A 235 -17.77 6.95 11.80
N ARG A 236 -17.37 8.11 11.26
CA ARG A 236 -18.14 9.35 11.26
C ARG A 236 -18.04 10.03 9.91
N GLN A 237 -19.17 10.18 9.22
CA GLN A 237 -19.24 10.94 7.97
C GLN A 237 -19.47 12.43 8.27
N ALA A 238 -18.74 13.31 7.59
CA ALA A 238 -18.93 14.76 7.71
C ALA A 238 -20.32 15.19 7.24
N GLU A 239 -20.79 16.34 7.74
CA GLU A 239 -22.04 16.94 7.30
C GLU A 239 -21.97 17.40 5.84
N VAL A 240 -23.12 17.53 5.18
CA VAL A 240 -23.18 17.81 3.73
C VAL A 240 -22.45 19.10 3.34
N HIS A 241 -22.44 20.11 4.23
CA HIS A 241 -21.83 21.40 3.98
C HIS A 241 -20.31 21.44 4.24
N ASP A 242 -19.78 20.51 5.04
CA ASP A 242 -18.33 20.36 5.32
C ASP A 242 -17.66 19.35 4.34
N ARG A 243 -18.44 18.76 3.43
CA ARG A 243 -17.94 17.87 2.37
C ARG A 243 -17.29 18.64 1.23
N LYS A 244 -16.63 17.91 0.32
CA LYS A 244 -16.10 18.40 -0.97
C LYS A 244 -14.82 19.23 -0.92
N ILE A 245 -14.02 19.10 0.15
CA ILE A 245 -12.71 19.75 0.23
C ILE A 245 -11.68 18.95 -0.61
N PRO A 246 -11.07 19.56 -1.65
CA PRO A 246 -10.03 18.92 -2.45
C PRO A 246 -8.76 18.63 -1.64
N ASP A 247 -8.03 17.59 -2.01
CA ASP A 247 -6.82 17.16 -1.30
C ASP A 247 -5.69 18.17 -1.28
N PRO A 248 -5.38 18.86 -2.38
CA PRO A 248 -4.36 19.91 -2.35
C PRO A 248 -4.68 20.99 -1.33
N VAL A 249 -5.96 21.41 -1.26
CA VAL A 249 -6.41 22.41 -0.28
C VAL A 249 -6.30 21.86 1.14
N ARG A 250 -6.75 20.62 1.37
CA ARG A 250 -6.66 19.96 2.67
C ARG A 250 -5.21 19.87 3.16
N ALA A 251 -4.31 19.41 2.31
CA ALA A 251 -2.89 19.30 2.61
C ALA A 251 -2.30 20.67 2.95
N SER A 252 -2.55 21.71 2.15
CA SER A 252 -2.07 23.06 2.43
C SER A 252 -2.60 23.66 3.73
N VAL A 253 -3.87 23.40 4.09
CA VAL A 253 -4.47 23.86 5.35
C VAL A 253 -3.83 23.14 6.55
N LEU A 254 -3.66 21.82 6.46
CA LEU A 254 -3.01 21.03 7.52
C LEU A 254 -1.54 21.42 7.69
N GLU A 255 -0.82 21.66 6.60
CA GLU A 255 0.58 22.12 6.64
C GLU A 255 0.70 23.50 7.30
N ARG A 256 -0.15 24.47 6.90
CA ARG A 256 -0.24 25.80 7.53
C ARG A 256 -0.49 25.68 9.04
N ASP A 257 -1.38 24.77 9.42
CA ASP A 257 -1.79 24.56 10.81
C ASP A 257 -0.86 23.60 11.58
N ASN A 258 0.27 23.21 10.99
CA ASN A 258 1.28 22.32 11.55
C ASN A 258 0.68 20.98 12.04
N HIS A 259 -0.22 20.41 11.24
CA HIS A 259 -0.96 19.17 11.50
C HIS A 259 -1.53 19.12 12.93
N SER A 260 -2.07 20.26 13.40
CA SER A 260 -2.56 20.44 14.76
C SER A 260 -3.83 21.28 14.78
N CYS A 261 -4.71 20.99 15.74
CA CYS A 261 -5.90 21.79 16.01
C CYS A 261 -5.50 23.23 16.36
N ARG A 262 -6.07 24.22 15.67
CA ARG A 262 -5.79 25.64 15.92
C ARG A 262 -6.39 26.18 17.21
N ASN A 263 -7.38 25.48 17.80
CA ASN A 263 -7.98 25.86 19.07
C ASN A 263 -7.24 25.27 20.29
N CYS A 264 -7.03 23.94 20.31
CA CYS A 264 -6.46 23.26 21.48
C CYS A 264 -5.05 22.68 21.28
N HIS A 265 -4.44 22.92 20.10
CA HIS A 265 -3.11 22.43 19.72
C HIS A 265 -2.93 20.92 19.78
N TRP A 266 -4.04 20.16 19.73
CA TRP A 266 -4.00 18.71 19.65
C TRP A 266 -3.50 18.25 18.28
N SER A 267 -2.66 17.23 18.28
CA SER A 267 -2.19 16.52 17.11
C SER A 267 -2.12 15.04 17.44
N HIS A 268 -1.98 14.19 16.43
CA HIS A 268 -1.93 12.74 16.63
C HIS A 268 -0.81 12.27 17.57
N SER A 269 0.32 12.98 17.60
CA SER A 269 1.43 12.67 18.52
C SER A 269 1.07 12.87 19.99
N LYS A 270 -0.01 13.62 20.29
CA LYS A 270 -0.52 13.87 21.64
C LYS A 270 -1.66 12.92 22.04
N LYS A 271 -2.05 11.97 21.17
CA LYS A 271 -3.17 11.05 21.45
C LYS A 271 -2.83 10.14 22.64
N THR A 272 -3.73 10.08 23.62
CA THR A 272 -3.65 9.18 24.77
C THR A 272 -4.87 8.26 24.80
N ALA A 273 -4.83 7.18 25.60
CA ALA A 273 -5.87 6.16 25.62
C ALA A 273 -7.28 6.69 25.96
N ASN A 274 -7.38 7.74 26.78
CA ASN A 274 -8.65 8.37 27.19
C ASN A 274 -8.90 9.72 26.50
N ASP A 275 -8.14 10.04 25.44
CA ASP A 275 -8.36 11.27 24.70
C ASP A 275 -9.60 11.14 23.81
N PRO A 276 -10.65 11.99 23.99
CA PRO A 276 -11.81 11.99 23.10
C PRO A 276 -11.47 12.49 21.69
N ARG A 277 -10.28 13.08 21.50
CA ARG A 277 -9.83 13.56 20.20
C ARG A 277 -9.24 12.42 19.39
N THR A 278 -9.80 12.21 18.22
CA THR A 278 -9.55 11.04 17.36
C THR A 278 -8.90 11.45 16.05
N PHE A 279 -9.34 12.57 15.46
CA PHE A 279 -8.85 13.09 14.19
C PHE A 279 -8.93 14.61 14.04
N LEU A 280 -8.34 15.12 12.95
CA LEU A 280 -8.39 16.52 12.53
C LEU A 280 -9.40 16.71 11.40
N GLU A 281 -10.23 17.73 11.52
CA GLU A 281 -11.28 18.14 10.59
C GLU A 281 -10.98 19.57 10.10
N LEU A 282 -11.43 19.87 8.89
CA LEU A 282 -11.34 21.21 8.32
C LEU A 282 -12.72 21.86 8.41
N ASN A 283 -12.78 22.99 9.11
CA ASN A 283 -13.99 23.79 9.28
C ASN A 283 -13.94 24.99 8.32
N HIS A 284 -15.05 25.33 7.68
CA HIS A 284 -15.17 26.61 6.98
C HIS A 284 -15.28 27.76 7.99
N ILE A 285 -14.52 28.83 7.80
CA ILE A 285 -14.62 30.01 8.67
C ILE A 285 -15.91 30.76 8.33
N GLU A 286 -16.10 31.06 7.05
CA GLU A 286 -17.35 31.60 6.52
C GLU A 286 -18.17 30.46 5.89
N HIS A 287 -19.29 30.13 6.54
CA HIS A 287 -20.26 29.15 6.05
C HIS A 287 -21.35 29.84 5.19
N HIS A 288 -21.64 29.26 4.02
CA HIS A 288 -22.80 29.62 3.21
C HIS A 288 -23.81 28.46 3.16
N ALA A 289 -25.07 28.76 2.78
CA ALA A 289 -26.14 27.78 2.63
C ALA A 289 -25.81 26.64 1.64
N HIS A 290 -24.80 26.82 0.79
CA HIS A 290 -24.34 25.85 -0.20
C HIS A 290 -22.92 25.30 0.09
N GLY A 291 -22.39 25.52 1.30
CA GLY A 291 -21.00 25.24 1.66
C GLY A 291 -20.13 26.49 1.50
N GLY A 292 -19.21 26.71 2.46
CA GLY A 292 -18.21 27.77 2.35
C GLY A 292 -17.22 27.52 1.21
N GLU A 293 -16.47 28.53 0.80
CA GLU A 293 -15.42 28.33 -0.22
C GLU A 293 -14.32 27.39 0.32
N ASN A 294 -13.91 26.42 -0.50
CA ASN A 294 -12.82 25.49 -0.17
C ASN A 294 -11.46 26.12 -0.49
N THR A 295 -11.11 27.19 0.23
CA THR A 295 -9.86 27.93 0.06
C THR A 295 -9.00 27.86 1.31
N LEU A 296 -7.68 28.02 1.14
CA LEU A 296 -6.74 28.03 2.26
C LEU A 296 -7.14 29.06 3.32
N THR A 297 -7.61 30.24 2.91
CA THR A 297 -7.99 31.34 3.82
C THR A 297 -9.31 31.11 4.53
N ASN A 298 -10.21 30.31 3.96
CA ASN A 298 -11.54 30.05 4.52
C ASN A 298 -11.61 28.73 5.31
N LEU A 299 -10.53 27.97 5.40
CA LEU A 299 -10.51 26.70 6.12
C LEU A 299 -9.58 26.77 7.33
N ILE A 300 -9.99 26.16 8.44
CA ILE A 300 -9.23 26.03 9.67
C ILE A 300 -9.20 24.58 10.17
N THR A 301 -8.03 24.12 10.60
CA THR A 301 -7.87 22.78 11.19
C THR A 301 -8.32 22.77 12.63
N LEU A 302 -9.27 21.90 12.97
CA LEU A 302 -9.74 21.64 14.32
C LEU A 302 -9.69 20.14 14.61
N CYS A 303 -9.60 19.72 15.86
CA CYS A 303 -9.90 18.31 16.20
C CYS A 303 -11.41 18.08 16.20
N ASN A 304 -11.86 16.85 16.03
CA ASN A 304 -13.28 16.45 16.09
C ASN A 304 -14.04 17.08 17.29
N VAL A 305 -13.42 17.14 18.48
CA VAL A 305 -14.04 17.73 19.68
C VAL A 305 -14.23 19.25 19.57
N CYS A 306 -13.20 19.98 19.09
CA CYS A 306 -13.31 21.43 18.91
C CYS A 306 -14.19 21.80 17.72
N HIS A 307 -14.19 20.98 16.67
CA HIS A 307 -15.09 21.12 15.52
C HIS A 307 -16.56 21.01 15.98
N ASP A 308 -16.89 20.00 16.78
CA ASP A 308 -18.23 19.86 17.36
C ASP A 308 -18.62 21.05 18.24
N GLU A 309 -17.66 21.61 18.97
CA GLU A 309 -17.89 22.79 19.81
C GLU A 309 -18.19 24.04 18.97
N VAL A 310 -17.49 24.23 17.85
CA VAL A 310 -17.76 25.32 16.90
C VAL A 310 -19.19 25.23 16.38
N HIS A 311 -19.61 24.06 15.88
CA HIS A 311 -20.98 23.84 15.39
C HIS A 311 -22.04 23.99 16.48
N ARG A 312 -21.78 23.44 17.68
CA ARG A 312 -22.72 23.49 18.81
C ARG A 312 -22.92 24.90 19.35
N LYS A 313 -21.84 25.67 19.49
CA LYS A 313 -21.88 27.03 20.07
C LYS A 313 -22.10 28.11 19.03
N LYS A 314 -22.03 27.78 17.73
CA LYS A 314 -22.07 28.74 16.61
C LYS A 314 -21.04 29.85 16.82
N ILE A 315 -19.79 29.44 17.01
CA ILE A 315 -18.68 30.36 17.29
C ILE A 315 -18.59 31.41 16.17
N PRO A 316 -18.53 32.71 16.49
CA PRO A 316 -18.46 33.77 15.49
C PRO A 316 -17.21 33.69 14.61
N ILE A 317 -17.33 34.18 13.37
CA ILE A 317 -16.24 34.23 12.37
C ILE A 317 -14.99 34.92 12.95
N GLU A 318 -15.18 36.01 13.69
CA GLU A 318 -14.09 36.80 14.26
C GLU A 318 -13.27 36.01 15.30
N GLU A 319 -13.89 35.07 16.01
CA GLU A 319 -13.19 34.20 16.94
C GLU A 319 -12.38 33.12 16.21
N LEU A 320 -12.94 32.55 15.13
CA LEU A 320 -12.23 31.57 14.31
C LEU A 320 -11.01 32.18 13.62
N ILE A 321 -11.12 33.43 13.12
CA ILE A 321 -9.99 34.14 12.50
C ILE A 321 -8.85 34.36 13.51
N LYS A 322 -9.16 34.64 14.78
CA LYS A 322 -8.13 34.83 15.82
C LYS A 322 -7.30 33.57 16.08
N LEU A 323 -7.86 32.37 15.85
CA LEU A 323 -7.13 31.11 16.01
C LEU A 323 -6.08 30.87 14.92
N LEU A 324 -6.12 31.63 13.82
CA LEU A 324 -5.13 31.56 12.73
C LEU A 324 -3.92 32.48 12.92
N GLN A 325 -4.00 33.43 13.86
CA GLN A 325 -2.89 34.32 14.23
C GLN A 325 -1.84 33.60 15.08
#